data_AF-A0A2H0BV46-F1
#
_entry.id   AF-A0A2H0BV46-F1
#
_cell.length_a   1.000
_cell.length_b   1.000
_cell.length_c   1.000
_cell.angle_alpha   90.00
_cell.angle_beta   90.00
_cell.angle_gamma   90.00
#
_symmetry.space_group_name_H-M   'P 1'
#
loop_
_entity.id
_entity.type
_entity.pdbx_description
1 polymer ?
#
loop_
_entity_poly.entity_id
_entity_poly.type
_entity_poly.pdbx_seq_one_letter_code
_entity_poly.pdbx_strand_id
1 'polypeptide(L)'
;MQLYAIQITICYHLVMTRFIHRGFTLIELLVVIAIIGLLAAAGLAVFSSAMERGRVTQGISHAREIRDMALRYQIDTGIWPPDYRLTTALNPFTTDIGVAGWDGPYAGKWQDAHTWGGHIGWIGGYDLDSDGILEGAVVFDDDAPGTDSSDSTGAIPV
;
A
#
# COMPACT_ATOMS: atom_id res chain seq x y z
N MET A 1 1.17 45.50 51.56
CA MET A 1 1.81 44.68 50.49
C MET A 1 2.47 43.40 51.01
N GLN A 2 3.15 43.37 52.17
CA GLN A 2 3.79 42.15 52.71
C GLN A 2 2.84 40.96 53.00
N LEU A 3 1.59 41.22 53.39
CA LEU A 3 0.61 40.16 53.73
C LEU A 3 0.13 39.33 52.52
N TYR A 4 0.03 39.93 51.32
CA TYR A 4 -0.35 39.21 50.10
C TYR A 4 0.79 38.29 49.60
N ALA A 5 2.05 38.72 49.76
CA ALA A 5 3.21 37.91 49.41
C ALA A 5 3.35 36.65 50.30
N ILE A 6 3.03 36.77 51.60
CA ILE A 6 3.05 35.62 52.54
C ILE A 6 1.92 34.63 52.23
N GLN A 7 0.70 35.10 51.93
CA GLN A 7 -0.42 34.23 51.54
C GLN A 7 -0.11 33.46 50.24
N ILE A 8 0.49 34.11 49.24
CA ILE A 8 0.88 33.46 47.97
C ILE A 8 1.99 32.42 48.22
N THR A 9 3.03 32.73 49.01
CA THR A 9 4.11 31.78 49.33
C THR A 9 3.62 30.57 50.14
N ILE A 10 2.68 30.73 51.06
CA ILE A 10 2.10 29.62 51.84
C ILE A 10 1.17 28.75 50.96
N CYS A 11 0.41 29.36 50.04
CA CYS A 11 -0.44 28.62 49.09
C CYS A 11 0.38 27.75 48.12
N TYR A 12 1.52 28.24 47.63
CA TYR A 12 2.41 27.42 46.78
C TYR A 12 3.07 26.26 47.53
N HIS A 13 3.22 26.33 48.85
CA HIS A 13 3.91 25.29 49.61
C HIS A 13 3.00 24.13 50.07
N LEU A 14 1.67 24.30 50.02
CA LEU A 14 0.71 23.35 50.61
C LEU A 14 0.04 22.37 49.62
N VAL A 15 0.32 22.48 48.31
CA VAL A 15 -0.21 21.55 47.30
C VAL A 15 0.93 20.84 46.57
N MET A 16 1.74 20.10 47.33
CA MET A 16 2.56 19.03 46.76
C MET A 16 1.89 17.72 47.16
N THR A 17 0.91 17.28 46.37
CA THR A 17 0.31 15.95 46.45
C THR A 17 1.42 14.92 46.43
N ARG A 18 1.67 14.29 47.58
CA ARG A 18 2.56 13.13 47.69
C ARG A 18 1.96 12.02 46.86
N PHE A 19 2.46 11.83 45.63
CA PHE A 19 2.31 10.56 44.95
C PHE A 19 2.92 9.50 45.86
N ILE A 20 2.09 8.59 46.36
CA ILE A 20 2.56 7.39 47.04
C ILE A 20 3.29 6.58 45.96
N HIS A 21 4.59 6.80 45.83
CA HIS A 21 5.45 6.03 44.95
C HIS A 21 5.54 4.60 45.50
N ARG A 22 4.60 3.75 45.09
CA ARG A 22 4.79 2.30 45.13
C ARG A 22 5.86 1.98 44.09
N GLY A 23 7.10 1.82 44.56
CA GLY A 23 8.21 1.38 43.72
C GLY A 23 7.94 -0.04 43.23
N PHE A 24 8.04 -0.24 41.91
CA PHE A 24 8.13 -1.57 41.32
C PHE A 24 9.40 -2.26 41.84
N THR A 25 9.31 -3.55 42.16
CA THR A 25 10.52 -4.32 42.45
C THR A 25 11.34 -4.52 41.17
N LEU A 26 12.67 -4.53 41.27
CA LEU A 26 13.54 -4.81 40.11
C LEU A 26 13.21 -6.16 39.46
N ILE A 27 12.80 -7.14 40.27
CA ILE A 27 12.43 -8.47 39.80
C ILE A 27 11.08 -8.47 39.04
N GLU A 28 10.10 -7.66 39.47
CA GLU A 28 8.84 -7.49 38.72
C GLU A 28 9.10 -6.89 37.34
N LEU A 29 9.98 -5.88 37.24
CA LEU A 29 10.32 -5.32 35.95
C LEU A 29 11.08 -6.33 35.07
N LEU A 30 11.99 -7.10 35.68
CA LEU A 30 12.83 -8.10 34.98
C LEU A 30 12.00 -9.24 34.40
N VAL A 31 11.04 -9.79 35.17
CA VAL A 31 10.18 -10.86 34.65
C VAL A 31 9.25 -10.37 33.53
N VAL A 32 8.78 -9.12 33.61
CA VAL A 32 7.91 -8.52 32.58
C VAL A 32 8.65 -8.39 31.25
N ILE A 33 9.85 -7.82 31.24
CA ILE A 33 10.63 -7.71 29.99
C ILE A 33 11.05 -9.08 29.44
N ALA A 34 11.29 -10.06 30.32
CA ALA A 34 11.58 -11.44 29.91
C ALA A 34 10.38 -12.09 29.21
N ILE A 35 9.17 -11.92 29.75
CA ILE A 35 7.95 -12.44 29.13
C ILE A 35 7.65 -11.70 27.82
N ILE A 36 7.77 -10.36 27.78
CA ILE A 36 7.59 -9.59 26.55
C ILE A 36 8.59 -10.03 25.47
N GLY A 37 9.86 -10.25 25.83
CA GLY A 37 10.88 -10.73 24.90
C GLY A 37 10.56 -12.10 24.31
N LEU A 38 10.08 -13.03 25.13
CA LEU A 38 9.66 -14.37 24.67
C LEU A 38 8.47 -14.29 23.71
N LEU A 39 7.44 -13.51 24.06
CA LEU A 39 6.26 -13.34 23.21
C LEU A 39 6.59 -12.62 21.89
N ALA A 40 7.44 -11.59 21.94
CA ALA A 40 7.87 -10.86 20.75
C ALA A 40 8.65 -11.76 19.77
N ALA A 41 9.58 -12.58 20.29
CA ALA A 41 10.36 -13.51 19.47
C ALA A 41 9.47 -14.52 18.72
N ALA A 42 8.46 -15.09 19.40
CA ALA A 42 7.51 -16.00 18.77
C ALA A 42 6.58 -15.28 17.77
N GLY A 43 6.22 -14.02 18.04
CA GLY A 43 5.31 -13.23 17.19
C GLY A 43 5.90 -12.81 15.84
N LEU A 44 7.21 -12.53 15.77
CA LEU A 44 7.85 -12.01 14.56
C LEU A 44 7.75 -12.96 13.34
N ALA A 45 7.92 -14.26 13.55
CA ALA A 45 7.87 -15.24 12.45
C ALA A 45 6.46 -15.40 11.85
N VAL A 46 5.41 -15.27 12.68
CA VAL A 46 4.02 -15.33 12.22
C VAL A 46 3.64 -14.04 11.50
N PHE A 47 4.10 -12.90 12.02
CA PHE A 47 3.79 -11.58 11.49
C PHE A 47 4.30 -11.36 10.06
N SER A 48 5.52 -11.81 9.73
CA SER A 48 6.08 -11.67 8.38
C SER A 48 5.23 -12.39 7.32
N SER A 49 4.81 -13.63 7.61
CA SER A 49 3.96 -14.41 6.68
C SER A 49 2.56 -13.79 6.50
N ALA A 50 2.00 -13.21 7.56
CA ALA A 50 0.69 -12.58 7.52
C ALA A 50 0.74 -11.26 6.73
N MET A 51 1.81 -10.49 6.91
CA MET A 51 2.06 -9.27 6.16
C MET A 51 2.18 -9.56 4.66
N GLU A 52 2.91 -10.62 4.28
CA GLU A 52 3.08 -11.00 2.88
C GLU A 52 1.77 -11.44 2.22
N ARG A 53 0.95 -12.26 2.91
CA ARG A 53 -0.40 -12.59 2.43
C ARG A 53 -1.29 -11.35 2.25
N GLY A 54 -1.14 -10.36 3.13
CA GLY A 54 -1.81 -9.07 3.01
C GLY A 54 -1.41 -8.32 1.74
N ARG A 55 -0.11 -8.29 1.43
CA ARG A 55 0.44 -7.70 0.19
C ARG A 55 -0.10 -8.40 -1.05
N VAL A 56 -0.09 -9.74 -1.08
CA VAL A 56 -0.67 -10.53 -2.18
C VAL A 56 -2.15 -10.22 -2.39
N THR A 57 -2.92 -10.15 -1.31
CA THR A 57 -4.36 -9.82 -1.40
C THR A 57 -4.60 -8.43 -1.98
N GLN A 58 -3.78 -7.45 -1.59
CA GLN A 58 -3.84 -6.09 -2.13
C GLN A 58 -3.44 -6.05 -3.61
N GLY A 59 -2.36 -6.74 -4.00
CA GLY A 59 -1.94 -6.85 -5.40
C GLY A 59 -3.03 -7.48 -6.29
N ILE A 60 -3.68 -8.54 -5.82
CA ILE A 60 -4.82 -9.15 -6.52
C ILE A 60 -5.99 -8.17 -6.65
N SER A 61 -6.26 -7.35 -5.62
CA SER A 61 -7.32 -6.33 -5.70
C SER A 61 -7.02 -5.31 -6.78
N HIS A 62 -5.79 -4.77 -6.82
CA HIS A 62 -5.38 -3.82 -7.84
C HIS A 62 -5.46 -4.43 -9.26
N ALA A 63 -5.04 -5.68 -9.43
CA ALA A 63 -5.14 -6.36 -10.71
C ALA A 63 -6.59 -6.55 -11.19
N ARG A 64 -7.52 -6.83 -10.27
CA ARG A 64 -8.95 -6.91 -10.58
C ARG A 64 -9.50 -5.56 -11.03
N GLU A 65 -9.10 -4.47 -10.40
CA GLU A 65 -9.53 -3.12 -10.81
C GLU A 65 -9.09 -2.82 -12.24
N ILE A 66 -7.84 -3.12 -12.62
CA ILE A 66 -7.37 -2.94 -14.01
C ILE A 66 -8.15 -3.83 -14.97
N ARG A 67 -8.35 -5.10 -14.63
CA ARG A 67 -9.14 -6.02 -15.45
C ARG A 67 -10.56 -5.49 -15.69
N ASP A 68 -11.22 -5.00 -14.65
CA ASP A 68 -12.58 -4.47 -14.75
C ASP A 68 -12.63 -3.23 -15.64
N MET A 69 -11.63 -2.35 -15.57
CA MET A 69 -11.51 -1.20 -16.48
C MET A 69 -11.29 -1.64 -17.93
N ALA A 70 -10.42 -2.63 -18.17
CA ALA A 70 -10.17 -3.16 -19.51
C ALA A 70 -11.39 -3.85 -20.12
N LEU A 71 -12.15 -4.59 -19.31
CA LEU A 71 -13.40 -5.22 -19.75
C LEU A 71 -14.45 -4.17 -20.13
N ARG A 72 -14.61 -3.10 -19.35
CA ARG A 72 -15.53 -1.99 -19.69
C ARG A 72 -15.12 -1.33 -21.00
N TYR A 73 -13.83 -1.01 -21.13
CA TYR A 73 -13.28 -0.46 -22.37
C TYR A 73 -13.60 -1.36 -23.58
N GLN A 74 -13.45 -2.68 -23.44
CA GLN A 74 -13.76 -3.64 -24.50
C GLN A 74 -15.26 -3.72 -24.81
N ILE A 75 -16.13 -3.66 -23.80
CA ILE A 75 -17.58 -3.65 -23.97
C ILE A 75 -18.02 -2.40 -24.76
N ASP A 76 -17.41 -1.26 -24.47
CA ASP A 76 -17.81 0.03 -25.03
C ASP A 76 -17.25 0.23 -26.45
N THR A 77 -15.99 -0.15 -26.68
CA THR A 77 -15.27 0.12 -27.94
C THR A 77 -15.15 -1.09 -28.87
N GLY A 78 -15.40 -2.31 -28.36
CA GLY A 78 -15.22 -3.56 -29.10
C GLY A 78 -13.76 -4.01 -29.26
N ILE A 79 -12.80 -3.24 -28.75
CA ILE A 79 -11.37 -3.53 -28.83
C ILE A 79 -10.74 -3.45 -27.43
N TRP A 80 -9.62 -4.15 -27.23
CA TRP A 80 -8.88 -4.01 -25.96
C TRP A 80 -8.20 -2.64 -25.86
N PRO A 81 -7.99 -2.13 -24.62
CA PRO A 81 -7.22 -0.91 -24.41
C PRO A 81 -5.82 -1.02 -25.02
N PRO A 82 -5.29 0.06 -25.62
CA PRO A 82 -3.94 0.04 -26.18
C PRO A 82 -2.89 -0.15 -25.08
N ASP A 83 -1.77 -0.76 -25.45
CA ASP A 83 -0.58 -0.82 -24.59
C ASP A 83 0.10 0.55 -24.54
N TYR A 84 0.08 1.17 -23.36
CA TYR A 84 0.92 2.33 -23.05
C TYR A 84 1.95 1.88 -22.03
N ARG A 85 2.92 1.10 -22.52
CA ARG A 85 4.08 0.48 -21.84
C ARG A 85 4.60 1.26 -20.65
N LEU A 86 3.85 1.26 -19.55
CA LEU A 86 4.33 1.63 -18.20
C LEU A 86 4.96 3.04 -18.07
N THR A 87 4.82 3.85 -19.13
CA THR A 87 5.49 5.15 -19.34
C THR A 87 4.45 6.27 -19.40
N THR A 88 4.66 7.26 -18.55
CA THR A 88 3.64 8.14 -17.96
C THR A 88 3.19 9.30 -18.85
N ALA A 89 2.29 9.09 -19.82
CA ALA A 89 1.65 10.27 -20.45
C ALA A 89 0.15 10.17 -20.64
N LEU A 90 -0.38 8.98 -20.97
CA LEU A 90 -1.79 8.86 -21.32
C LEU A 90 -2.36 7.59 -20.73
N ASN A 91 -3.28 7.77 -19.77
CA ASN A 91 -4.05 6.67 -19.23
C ASN A 91 -5.26 6.40 -20.16
N PRO A 92 -5.30 5.26 -20.88
CA PRO A 92 -6.40 4.95 -21.81
C PRO A 92 -7.75 4.71 -21.12
N PHE A 93 -7.72 4.45 -19.82
CA PHE A 93 -8.93 4.22 -19.05
C PHE A 93 -9.60 5.52 -18.65
N THR A 94 -8.85 6.62 -18.53
CA THR A 94 -9.38 7.91 -18.04
C THR A 94 -9.39 9.01 -19.10
N THR A 95 -8.62 8.87 -20.16
CA THR A 95 -8.46 9.90 -21.19
C THR A 95 -9.04 9.42 -22.51
N ASP A 96 -9.93 10.21 -23.09
CA ASP A 96 -10.48 9.95 -24.42
C ASP A 96 -9.36 10.09 -25.47
N ILE A 97 -9.08 8.98 -26.16
CA ILE A 97 -8.09 8.86 -27.23
C ILE A 97 -8.73 8.89 -28.63
N GLY A 98 -9.99 9.30 -28.74
CA GLY A 98 -10.73 9.40 -29.99
C GLY A 98 -11.25 8.05 -30.48
N VAL A 99 -11.44 7.09 -29.58
CA VAL A 99 -11.94 5.75 -29.93
C VAL A 99 -13.46 5.79 -29.95
N ALA A 100 -14.03 5.41 -31.10
CA ALA A 100 -15.48 5.40 -31.29
C ALA A 100 -16.15 4.45 -30.26
N GLY A 101 -17.18 4.96 -29.58
CA GLY A 101 -17.93 4.19 -28.59
C GLY A 101 -17.35 4.23 -27.17
N TRP A 102 -16.25 4.95 -26.92
CA TRP A 102 -15.69 5.08 -25.57
C TRP A 102 -16.63 5.88 -24.65
N ASP A 103 -17.05 5.26 -23.54
CA ASP A 103 -17.98 5.82 -22.53
C ASP A 103 -17.28 6.08 -21.17
N GLY A 104 -15.94 6.09 -21.15
CA GLY A 104 -15.14 6.35 -19.96
C GLY A 104 -15.31 7.77 -19.40
N PRO A 105 -14.61 8.13 -18.31
CA PRO A 105 -13.48 7.42 -17.70
C PRO A 105 -13.90 6.23 -16.83
N TYR A 106 -13.11 5.15 -16.88
CA TYR A 106 -13.26 4.00 -16.00
C TYR A 106 -12.46 4.22 -14.71
N ALA A 107 -13.15 4.17 -13.57
CA ALA A 107 -12.53 4.35 -12.26
C ALA A 107 -11.73 3.12 -11.85
N GLY A 108 -10.48 3.32 -11.45
CA GLY A 108 -9.60 2.27 -10.92
C GLY A 108 -8.16 2.74 -10.81
N LYS A 109 -7.30 1.83 -10.35
CA LYS A 109 -5.86 2.04 -10.20
C LYS A 109 -5.10 1.65 -11.48
N TRP A 110 -4.24 2.51 -11.99
CA TRP A 110 -3.44 2.26 -13.20
C TRP A 110 -2.08 2.94 -13.09
N GLN A 111 -1.00 2.20 -13.40
CA GLN A 111 0.39 2.60 -13.15
C GLN A 111 0.65 3.02 -11.69
N ASP A 112 -0.19 2.57 -10.76
CA ASP A 112 -0.02 2.83 -9.34
C ASP A 112 1.03 1.90 -8.75
N ALA A 113 1.73 2.38 -7.73
CA ALA A 113 2.72 1.57 -7.04
C ALA A 113 2.07 0.34 -6.38
N HIS A 114 2.64 -0.85 -6.61
CA HIS A 114 2.20 -2.07 -5.92
C HIS A 114 3.02 -2.34 -4.66
N THR A 115 2.59 -3.33 -3.88
CA THR A 115 3.04 -3.59 -2.50
C THR A 115 4.50 -4.02 -2.31
N TRP A 116 5.20 -4.28 -3.41
CA TRP A 116 6.58 -4.79 -3.43
C TRP A 116 7.61 -3.78 -3.93
N GLY A 117 7.18 -2.55 -4.23
CA GLY A 117 7.99 -1.62 -5.02
C GLY A 117 7.89 -2.00 -6.48
N GLY A 118 7.66 -1.01 -7.34
CA GLY A 118 7.22 -1.24 -8.71
C GLY A 118 5.88 -0.61 -8.99
N HIS A 119 5.26 -0.97 -10.11
CA HIS A 119 3.93 -0.50 -10.48
C HIS A 119 3.13 -1.53 -11.28
N ILE A 120 1.81 -1.37 -11.27
CA ILE A 120 0.89 -2.30 -11.94
C ILE A 120 0.27 -1.62 -13.17
N GLY A 121 0.23 -2.34 -14.30
CA GLY A 121 -0.28 -1.79 -15.54
C GLY A 121 -1.00 -2.79 -16.41
N TRP A 122 -1.28 -2.37 -17.64
CA TRP A 122 -1.97 -3.14 -18.67
C TRP A 122 -1.08 -3.21 -19.90
N ILE A 123 -0.93 -4.41 -20.45
CA ILE A 123 -0.40 -4.64 -21.80
C ILE A 123 -1.53 -5.21 -22.65
N GLY A 124 -1.65 -4.75 -23.89
CA GLY A 124 -2.73 -5.15 -24.79
C GLY A 124 -2.27 -5.18 -26.24
N GLY A 125 -3.02 -5.88 -27.09
CA GLY A 125 -2.68 -6.03 -28.50
C GLY A 125 -1.66 -7.13 -28.78
N TYR A 126 -1.55 -8.10 -27.86
CA TYR A 126 -0.73 -9.29 -28.01
C TYR A 126 -1.63 -10.51 -28.19
N ASP A 127 -1.24 -11.43 -29.06
CA ASP A 127 -1.85 -12.75 -29.19
C ASP A 127 -1.02 -13.71 -28.30
N LEU A 128 -1.45 -13.93 -27.05
CA LEU A 128 -0.63 -14.65 -26.06
C LEU A 128 -0.76 -16.16 -26.21
N ASP A 129 -1.85 -16.66 -26.77
CA ASP A 129 -2.13 -18.10 -26.95
C ASP A 129 -2.09 -18.58 -28.42
N SER A 130 -1.81 -17.67 -29.36
CA SER A 130 -1.70 -17.94 -30.80
C SER A 130 -3.01 -18.38 -31.45
N ASP A 131 -4.16 -17.96 -30.92
CA ASP A 131 -5.48 -18.23 -31.49
C ASP A 131 -5.90 -17.21 -32.58
N GLY A 132 -5.08 -16.16 -32.79
CA GLY A 132 -5.32 -15.08 -33.74
C GLY A 132 -6.24 -13.97 -33.22
N ILE A 133 -6.61 -14.01 -31.94
CA ILE A 133 -7.35 -12.98 -31.24
C ILE A 133 -6.37 -12.16 -30.42
N LEU A 134 -6.51 -10.83 -30.49
CA LEU A 134 -5.72 -9.95 -29.64
C LEU A 134 -6.28 -9.97 -28.22
N GLU A 135 -5.37 -10.05 -27.26
CA GLU A 135 -5.66 -10.13 -25.84
C GLU A 135 -4.93 -9.01 -25.09
N GLY A 136 -5.18 -8.94 -23.79
CA GLY A 136 -4.39 -8.13 -22.90
C GLY A 136 -4.29 -8.73 -21.51
N ALA A 137 -3.24 -8.32 -20.81
CA ALA A 137 -2.87 -8.84 -19.52
C ALA A 137 -2.56 -7.71 -18.55
N VAL A 138 -2.84 -7.96 -17.28
CA VAL A 138 -2.34 -7.12 -16.19
C VAL A 138 -0.90 -7.51 -15.91
N VAL A 139 -0.02 -6.52 -15.87
CA VAL A 139 1.40 -6.70 -15.59
C VAL A 139 1.78 -6.06 -14.27
N PHE A 140 2.66 -6.74 -13.55
CA PHE A 140 3.38 -6.18 -12.41
C PHE A 140 4.80 -5.97 -12.88
N ASP A 141 5.28 -4.74 -12.72
CA ASP A 141 6.62 -4.32 -13.11
C ASP A 141 7.36 -3.85 -11.87
N ASP A 142 8.61 -4.27 -11.70
CA ASP A 142 9.44 -3.92 -10.56
C ASP A 142 9.91 -2.46 -10.56
N ASP A 143 9.82 -1.80 -11.71
CA ASP A 143 10.26 -0.42 -11.89
C ASP A 143 9.28 0.62 -11.36
N ALA A 144 9.80 1.81 -11.03
CA ALA A 144 8.95 2.92 -10.61
C ALA A 144 7.97 3.33 -11.73
N PRO A 145 6.77 3.85 -11.39
CA PRO A 145 5.86 4.37 -12.40
C PRO A 145 6.56 5.38 -13.33
N GLY A 146 6.57 5.11 -14.63
CA GLY A 146 7.19 5.99 -15.63
C GLY A 146 8.65 5.70 -15.98
N THR A 147 9.23 4.63 -15.44
CA THR A 147 10.53 4.09 -15.87
C THR A 147 10.32 2.73 -16.53
N ASP A 148 11.07 2.43 -17.58
CA ASP A 148 11.01 1.17 -18.32
C ASP A 148 12.41 0.54 -18.50
N SER A 149 13.01 0.11 -17.40
CA SER A 149 14.19 -0.73 -17.50
C SER A 149 13.76 -2.19 -17.72
N SER A 150 14.44 -2.88 -18.64
CA SER A 150 14.12 -4.27 -18.99
C SER A 150 14.88 -5.27 -18.12
N ASP A 151 15.38 -4.82 -16.98
CA ASP A 151 16.10 -5.64 -16.02
C ASP A 151 15.16 -6.00 -14.88
N SER A 152 14.69 -7.25 -14.86
CA SER A 152 13.84 -7.80 -13.79
C SER A 152 14.61 -7.94 -12.47
N THR A 153 14.97 -6.81 -11.86
CA THR A 153 15.88 -6.71 -10.71
C THR A 153 15.13 -6.60 -9.39
N GLY A 154 13.86 -6.20 -9.40
CA GLY A 154 12.98 -6.18 -8.25
C GLY A 154 12.30 -7.52 -7.99
N ALA A 155 12.13 -7.79 -6.70
CA ALA A 155 11.60 -9.05 -6.20
C ALA A 155 10.08 -8.97 -6.05
N ILE A 156 9.35 -9.34 -7.10
CA ILE A 156 7.94 -9.71 -7.00
C ILE A 156 7.88 -11.18 -6.59
N PRO A 157 7.22 -11.54 -5.47
CA PRO A 157 7.08 -12.94 -5.07
C PRO A 157 6.29 -13.72 -6.14
N VAL A 158 6.80 -14.90 -6.47
CA VAL A 158 6.17 -15.86 -7.40
C VAL A 158 4.98 -16.59 -6.79
#